data_AF-A0A8T0UFI8-F1
#
_entry.id   AF-A0A8T0UFI8-F1
#
_cell.length_a   1.000
_cell.length_b   1.000
_cell.length_c   1.000
_cell.angle_alpha   90.00
_cell.angle_beta   90.00
_cell.angle_gamma   90.00
#
_symmetry.space_group_name_H-M   'P 1'
#
loop_
_entity.id
_entity.type
_entity.pdbx_description
1 polymer ?
#
loop_
_entity_poly.entity_id
_entity_poly.type
_entity_poly.pdbx_seq_one_letter_code
_entity_poly.pdbx_strand_id
1 'polypeptide(L)'
;MARYLANKCSISSRIDCYSELNTSIFGQKLREQVEERLDFYDKGVAPRKNLDVLKAAIEGITKEVLEDADGNEKQEKEVHS
;
A
#
# COMPACT_ATOMS: atom_id res chain seq x y z
N MET A 1 11.41 15.58 -11.11
CA MET A 1 10.80 14.80 -10.00
C MET A 1 9.35 15.19 -9.73
N ALA A 2 8.99 16.47 -9.74
CA ALA A 2 7.62 16.94 -9.49
C ALA A 2 6.52 16.20 -10.27
N ARG A 3 6.69 16.01 -11.60
CA ARG A 3 5.71 15.27 -12.42
C ARG A 3 5.49 13.83 -11.95
N TYR A 4 6.56 13.13 -11.57
CA TYR A 4 6.47 11.73 -11.12
C TYR A 4 5.73 11.64 -9.79
N LEU A 5 6.08 12.52 -8.85
CA LEU A 5 5.40 12.62 -7.55
C LEU A 5 3.92 12.96 -7.72
N ALA A 6 3.58 13.95 -8.55
CA ALA A 6 2.21 14.34 -8.82
C ALA A 6 1.39 13.17 -9.39
N ASN A 7 1.98 12.37 -10.30
CA ASN A 7 1.32 11.18 -10.83
C ASN A 7 1.05 10.13 -9.74
N LYS A 8 2.01 9.88 -8.84
CA LYS A 8 1.84 8.95 -7.72
C LYS A 8 0.80 9.44 -6.71
N CYS A 9 0.84 10.72 -6.39
CA CYS A 9 -0.14 11.36 -5.52
C CYS A 9 -1.55 11.26 -6.13
N SER A 10 -1.71 11.57 -7.42
CA SER A 10 -3.01 11.45 -8.10
C SER A 10 -3.58 10.03 -8.07
N ILE A 11 -2.74 9.00 -8.25
CA ILE A 11 -3.17 7.60 -8.12
C ILE A 11 -3.59 7.30 -6.67
N SER A 12 -2.76 7.68 -5.69
CA SER A 12 -3.05 7.46 -4.27
C SER A 12 -4.37 8.11 -3.86
N SER A 13 -4.60 9.38 -4.23
CA SER A 13 -5.84 10.09 -3.91
C SER A 13 -7.08 9.48 -4.56
N ARG A 14 -6.96 8.94 -5.78
CA ARG A 14 -8.08 8.24 -6.43
C ARG A 14 -8.39 6.94 -5.73
N ILE A 15 -7.38 6.17 -5.36
CA ILE A 15 -7.56 4.91 -4.62
C ILE A 15 -8.24 5.22 -3.29
N ASP A 16 -7.75 6.21 -2.55
CA ASP A 16 -8.32 6.63 -1.26
C ASP A 16 -9.80 7.06 -1.39
N CYS A 17 -10.15 7.78 -2.45
CA CYS A 17 -11.53 8.23 -2.70
C CYS A 17 -12.52 7.11 -3.05
N TYR A 18 -12.05 6.06 -3.75
CA TYR A 18 -12.91 4.98 -4.26
C TYR A 18 -12.75 3.66 -3.51
N SER A 19 -11.81 3.56 -2.57
CA SER A 19 -11.59 2.38 -1.76
C SER A 19 -12.65 2.30 -0.67
N GLU A 20 -13.31 1.15 -0.54
CA GLU A 20 -14.19 0.85 0.59
C GLU A 20 -13.38 0.48 1.85
N LEU A 21 -12.11 0.13 1.67
CA LEU A 21 -11.18 -0.20 2.74
C LEU A 21 -10.37 1.03 3.13
N ASN A 22 -10.44 1.40 4.41
CA ASN A 22 -9.59 2.43 5.01
C ASN A 22 -8.18 1.86 5.22
N THR A 23 -7.31 1.96 4.23
CA THR A 23 -5.93 1.45 4.30
C THR A 23 -4.91 2.47 3.84
N SER A 24 -3.76 2.50 4.50
CA SER A 24 -2.63 3.36 4.11
C SER A 24 -1.60 2.64 3.23
N ILE A 25 -1.76 1.32 2.99
CA ILE A 25 -0.76 0.47 2.33
C ILE A 25 -0.43 0.99 0.93
N PHE A 26 -1.44 1.37 0.13
CA PHE A 26 -1.20 1.89 -1.23
C PHE A 26 -0.32 3.15 -1.21
N GLY A 27 -0.61 4.08 -0.31
CA GLY A 27 0.17 5.31 -0.16
C GLY A 27 1.61 5.01 0.26
N GLN A 28 1.81 4.09 1.19
CA GLN A 28 3.15 3.67 1.63
C GLN A 28 3.95 3.04 0.48
N LYS A 29 3.36 2.12 -0.28
CA LYS A 29 4.03 1.46 -1.42
C LYS A 29 4.34 2.42 -2.56
N LEU A 30 3.45 3.35 -2.87
CA LEU A 30 3.71 4.38 -3.88
C LEU A 30 4.80 5.37 -3.42
N ARG A 31 4.89 5.64 -2.11
CA ARG A 31 5.96 6.45 -1.52
C ARG A 31 7.32 5.74 -1.60
N GLU A 32 7.41 4.48 -1.21
CA GLU A 32 8.64 3.66 -1.35
C GLU A 32 9.16 3.73 -2.78
N GLN A 33 8.29 3.64 -3.78
CA GLN A 33 8.71 3.71 -5.18
C GLN A 33 9.24 5.09 -5.60
N VAL A 34 8.75 6.17 -4.98
CA VAL A 34 9.34 7.51 -5.18
C VAL A 34 10.73 7.57 -4.58
N GLU A 35 10.91 7.02 -3.39
CA GLU A 35 12.21 6.96 -2.70
C GLU A 35 13.23 6.11 -3.48
N GLU A 36 12.83 4.95 -4.00
CA GLU A 36 13.67 4.13 -4.91
C GLU A 36 14.09 4.91 -6.15
N ARG A 37 13.20 5.75 -6.69
CA ARG A 37 13.53 6.57 -7.85
C ARG A 37 14.47 7.72 -7.49
N LEU A 38 14.44 8.22 -6.25
CA LEU A 38 15.45 9.16 -5.75
C LEU A 38 16.80 8.45 -5.61
N ASP A 39 16.81 7.26 -5.00
CA ASP A 39 18.02 6.41 -4.88
C ASP A 39 18.64 6.06 -6.24
N PHE A 40 17.84 5.92 -7.30
CA PHE A 40 18.36 5.76 -8.66
C PHE A 40 19.23 6.95 -9.11
N TYR A 41 18.86 8.18 -8.75
CA TYR A 41 19.66 9.37 -9.09
C TYR A 41 20.96 9.45 -8.28
N ASP A 42 20.95 8.96 -7.05
CA ASP A 42 22.12 9.02 -6.17
C ASP A 42 23.09 7.84 -6.39
N LYS A 43 22.57 6.63 -6.56
CA LYS A 43 23.31 5.35 -6.52
C LYS A 43 23.22 4.54 -7.82
N GLY A 44 22.35 4.93 -8.76
CA GLY A 44 22.13 4.19 -10.01
C GLY A 44 21.29 2.91 -9.87
N VAL A 45 20.70 2.65 -8.70
CA VAL A 45 19.89 1.44 -8.46
C VAL A 45 18.54 1.56 -9.17
N ALA A 46 18.25 0.66 -10.10
CA ALA A 46 17.00 0.71 -10.87
C ALA A 46 15.78 0.47 -9.96
N PRO A 47 14.76 1.34 -10.00
CA PRO A 47 13.56 1.19 -9.18
C PRO A 47 12.69 0.03 -9.65
N ARG A 48 11.86 -0.52 -8.76
CA ARG A 48 10.92 -1.59 -9.11
C ARG A 48 9.85 -1.11 -10.09
N LYS A 49 9.27 -2.03 -10.86
CA LYS A 49 8.15 -1.70 -11.78
C LYS A 49 6.90 -1.38 -10.96
N ASN A 50 6.10 -0.44 -11.45
CA ASN A 50 4.83 -0.06 -10.79
C ASN A 50 3.87 -1.23 -10.61
N LEU A 51 3.84 -2.16 -11.55
CA LEU A 51 3.01 -3.35 -11.47
C LEU A 51 3.34 -4.18 -10.22
N ASP A 52 4.63 -4.37 -9.93
CA ASP A 52 5.08 -5.15 -8.78
C ASP A 52 4.76 -4.42 -7.46
N VAL A 53 4.92 -3.09 -7.44
CA VAL A 53 4.54 -2.24 -6.29
C VAL A 53 3.05 -2.34 -5.99
N LEU A 54 2.18 -2.29 -7.01
CA LEU A 54 0.74 -2.41 -6.82
C LEU A 54 0.32 -3.84 -6.40
N LYS A 55 0.97 -4.88 -6.94
CA LYS A 55 0.73 -6.26 -6.48
C LYS A 55 1.06 -6.43 -4.99
N ALA A 56 2.24 -5.95 -4.58
CA ALA A 56 2.63 -5.98 -3.18
C ALA A 56 1.67 -5.19 -2.27
N ALA A 57 1.08 -4.11 -2.75
CA ALA A 57 0.07 -3.37 -2.01
C ALA A 57 -1.23 -4.19 -1.82
N ILE A 58 -1.72 -4.85 -2.88
CA ILE A 58 -2.92 -5.70 -2.82
C ILE A 58 -2.69 -6.91 -1.91
N GLU A 59 -1.52 -7.54 -2.00
CA GLU A 59 -1.13 -8.65 -1.11
C GLU A 59 -1.12 -8.21 0.35
N GLY A 60 -0.56 -7.03 0.65
CA GLY A 60 -0.56 -6.46 1.99
C GLY A 60 -1.97 -6.22 2.53
N ILE A 61 -2.85 -5.65 1.73
CA ILE A 61 -4.25 -5.39 2.13
C ILE A 61 -5.01 -6.68 2.34
N THR A 62 -4.85 -7.65 1.44
CA THR A 62 -5.49 -8.96 1.57
C THR A 62 -5.07 -9.62 2.88
N LYS A 63 -3.80 -9.48 3.25
CA LYS A 63 -3.28 -9.98 4.52
C LYS A 63 -3.89 -9.26 5.73
N GLU A 64 -3.95 -7.92 5.73
CA GLU A 64 -4.61 -7.16 6.81
C GLU A 64 -6.07 -7.57 6.97
N VAL A 65 -6.83 -7.65 5.87
CA VAL A 65 -8.26 -8.05 5.90
C VAL A 65 -8.45 -9.47 6.44
N LEU A 66 -7.58 -10.41 6.08
CA LEU A 66 -7.63 -11.78 6.61
C LEU A 66 -7.28 -11.86 8.11
N GLU A 67 -6.31 -11.05 8.56
CA GLU A 67 -5.92 -10.96 9.97
C GLU A 67 -7.02 -10.31 10.83
N ASP A 68 -7.69 -9.27 10.32
CA ASP A 68 -8.83 -8.64 10.99
C ASP A 68 -10.04 -9.58 11.09
N ALA A 69 -10.28 -10.42 10.08
CA ALA A 69 -11.34 -11.43 10.11
C ALA A 69 -11.09 -12.51 11.18
N ASP A 70 -9.85 -13.00 11.33
CA ASP A 70 -9.47 -13.99 12.34
C ASP A 70 -9.47 -13.42 13.77
N GLY A 71 -9.19 -12.12 13.92
CA GLY A 71 -9.25 -11.41 15.21
C GLY A 71 -10.66 -11.26 15.77
N ASN A 72 -11.67 -11.07 14.91
CA ASN A 72 -13.06 -10.91 15.31
C ASN A 72 -13.69 -12.23 15.83
N GLU A 73 -13.33 -13.37 15.23
CA GLU A 73 -13.79 -14.69 15.68
C GLU A 73 -13.25 -15.09 17.08
N LYS A 74 -12.08 -14.57 17.46
CA LYS A 74 -11.48 -14.84 18.78
C LYS A 74 -12.13 -14.02 19.90
N GLN A 75 -12.50 -12.77 19.64
CA GLN A 75 -13.22 -11.95 20.62
C GLN A 75 -14.64 -12.46 20.87
N GLU A 76 -15.32 -12.99 19.84
CA GLU A 76 -16.68 -13.55 20.01
C GLU A 76 -16.69 -14.84 20.85
N LYS A 77 -15.60 -15.61 20.85
CA LYS A 77 -15.44 -16.83 21.67
C LYS A 77 -15.00 -16.55 23.11
N GLU A 78 -14.24 -15.48 23.37
CA GLU A 78 -13.88 -15.08 24.74
C GLU A 78 -15.00 -14.34 25.47
N VAL A 79 -15.92 -13.67 24.76
CA VAL A 79 -17.05 -12.97 25.39
C VAL A 79 -18.21 -13.91 25.74
N HIS A 80 -18.24 -15.14 25.20
CA HIS A 80 -19.28 -16.15 25.47
C HIS A 80 -18.81 -17.35 26.31
N SER A 81 -17.64 -17.26 26.97
CA SER A 81 -17.18 -18.23 27.98
C SER A 81 -17.06 -17.59 29.36
#